data_AF-A0A7N4NN08-F1
#
_entry.id   AF-A0A7N4NN08-F1
#
_cell.length_a   1.000
_cell.length_b   1.000
_cell.length_c   1.000
_cell.angle_alpha   90.00
_cell.angle_beta   90.00
_cell.angle_gamma   90.00
#
_symmetry.space_group_name_H-M   'P 1'
#
loop_
_entity.id
_entity.type
_entity.pdbx_description
1 polymer ?
#
loop_
_entity_poly.entity_id
_entity_poly.type
_entity_poly.pdbx_seq_one_letter_code
_entity_poly.pdbx_strand_id
1 'polypeptide(L)'
;MLVSKDGDEERMTPAVVPAARVLKRKAPRGFLKNFIKRRKPQLHLKSGVDLWVHLNCLLFLHRLAEESRMQAFQNKSRIIKDKHILAAAKVVLKKSRG
;
A
#
# COMPACT_ATOMS: atom_id res chain seq x y z
N MET A 1 -9.44 -40.32 15.73
CA MET A 1 -9.38 -39.75 14.36
C MET A 1 -10.60 -38.86 14.16
N LEU A 2 -10.38 -37.70 13.54
CA LEU A 2 -11.37 -36.75 12.98
C LEU A 2 -12.06 -35.84 14.01
N VAL A 3 -11.42 -34.73 14.39
CA VAL A 3 -11.37 -33.39 13.75
C VAL A 3 -12.37 -32.45 14.42
N SER A 4 -11.83 -31.64 15.34
CA SER A 4 -12.45 -30.44 15.87
C SER A 4 -12.77 -29.51 14.70
N LYS A 5 -14.05 -29.18 14.56
CA LYS A 5 -14.54 -28.20 13.60
C LYS A 5 -14.90 -26.97 14.43
N ASP A 6 -13.88 -26.19 14.78
CA ASP A 6 -14.07 -24.89 15.40
C ASP A 6 -14.80 -24.00 14.38
N GLY A 7 -16.09 -23.83 14.65
CA GLY A 7 -16.95 -22.90 13.94
C GLY A 7 -16.66 -21.50 14.44
N ASP A 8 -15.84 -20.76 13.69
CA ASP A 8 -15.66 -19.33 13.88
C ASP A 8 -16.96 -18.60 13.50
N GLU A 9 -17.72 -18.24 14.53
CA GLU A 9 -18.91 -17.40 14.53
C GLU A 9 -18.62 -16.05 13.84
N GLU A 10 -19.06 -15.91 12.59
CA GLU A 10 -18.96 -14.67 11.82
C GLU A 10 -19.97 -13.65 12.37
N ARG A 11 -19.57 -12.96 13.44
CA ARG A 11 -20.29 -11.79 13.95
C ARG A 11 -20.21 -10.66 12.93
N MET A 12 -21.30 -10.51 12.20
CA MET A 12 -21.61 -9.39 11.31
C MET A 12 -21.66 -8.09 12.13
N THR A 13 -20.54 -7.39 12.22
CA THR A 13 -20.53 -5.98 12.62
C THR A 13 -20.79 -5.14 11.36
N PRO A 14 -21.69 -4.13 11.41
CA PRO A 14 -21.94 -3.27 10.28
C PRO A 14 -20.63 -2.57 9.93
N ALA A 15 -20.16 -2.77 8.70
CA ALA A 15 -18.93 -2.17 8.20
C ALA A 15 -19.03 -0.65 8.36
N VAL A 16 -18.34 -0.13 9.38
CA VAL A 16 -18.13 1.29 9.60
C VAL A 16 -17.44 1.81 8.35
N VAL A 17 -18.19 2.49 7.48
CA VAL A 17 -17.63 3.25 6.37
C VAL A 17 -16.72 4.28 7.02
N PRO A 18 -15.39 4.22 6.85
CA PRO A 18 -14.52 5.18 7.50
C PRO A 18 -14.84 6.53 6.88
N ALA A 19 -15.29 7.47 7.72
CA ALA A 19 -15.46 8.87 7.38
C ALA A 19 -14.34 9.29 6.43
N ALA A 20 -14.70 9.81 5.26
CA ALA A 20 -13.77 10.17 4.20
C ALA A 20 -12.66 11.06 4.81
N ARG A 21 -11.53 10.44 5.15
CA ARG A 21 -10.41 11.16 5.77
C ARG A 21 -10.01 12.19 4.75
N VAL A 22 -10.00 13.47 5.13
CA VAL A 22 -9.45 14.53 4.30
C VAL A 22 -8.01 14.14 3.98
N LEU A 23 -7.80 13.61 2.77
CA LEU A 23 -6.47 13.28 2.30
C LEU A 23 -5.70 14.59 2.29
N LYS A 24 -4.64 14.67 3.10
CA LYS A 24 -3.72 15.79 3.05
C LYS A 24 -3.11 15.80 1.65
N ARG A 25 -3.63 16.66 0.77
CA ARG A 25 -3.24 16.74 -0.65
C ARG A 25 -1.82 17.30 -0.85
N LYS A 26 -1.21 17.83 0.22
CA LYS A 26 0.13 18.44 0.18
C LYS A 26 1.22 17.37 0.30
N ALA A 27 2.11 17.35 -0.69
CA ALA A 27 3.27 16.47 -0.70
C ALA A 27 4.18 16.72 0.52
N PRO A 28 4.67 15.67 1.21
CA PRO A 28 5.54 15.81 2.38
C PRO A 28 6.99 16.06 1.96
N ARG A 29 7.28 17.25 1.41
CA ARG A 29 8.56 17.60 0.75
C ARG A 29 9.78 17.41 1.64
N GLY A 30 9.74 17.89 2.89
CA GLY A 30 10.86 17.76 3.84
C GLY A 30 11.15 16.31 4.21
N PHE A 31 10.11 15.51 4.41
CA PHE A 31 10.23 14.08 4.66
C PHE A 31 10.88 13.37 3.47
N LEU A 32 10.43 13.65 2.24
CA LEU A 32 10.97 13.01 1.03
C LEU A 32 12.45 13.34 0.81
N LYS A 33 12.84 14.61 0.97
CA LYS A 33 14.24 15.02 0.87
C LYS A 33 15.12 14.31 1.91
N ASN A 34 14.67 14.27 3.16
CA ASN A 34 15.40 13.61 4.24
C ASN A 34 15.49 12.10 4.03
N PHE A 35 14.41 11.46 3.57
CA PHE A 35 14.38 10.04 3.29
C PHE A 35 15.36 9.65 2.17
N ILE A 36 15.41 10.43 1.09
CA ILE A 36 16.35 10.20 -0.01
C ILE A 36 17.79 10.43 0.46
N LYS A 37 18.05 11.52 1.21
CA LYS A 37 19.40 11.82 1.74
C LYS A 37 19.91 10.76 2.72
N ARG A 38 19.04 10.18 3.54
CA ARG A 38 19.40 9.05 4.43
C ARG A 38 19.85 7.82 3.64
N ARG A 39 19.23 7.55 2.49
CA ARG A 39 19.59 6.40 1.63
C ARG A 39 20.77 6.68 0.71
N LYS A 40 20.91 7.91 0.22
CA LYS A 40 21.98 8.35 -0.70
C LYS A 40 22.45 9.76 -0.29
N PRO A 41 23.43 9.89 0.62
CA PRO A 41 23.83 11.18 1.17
C PRO A 41 24.46 12.11 0.12
N GLN A 42 25.23 11.52 -0.81
CA GLN A 42 25.92 12.24 -1.88
C GLN A 42 24.98 12.70 -3.01
N LEU A 43 23.72 12.26 -3.04
CA LEU A 43 22.79 12.61 -4.12
C LEU A 43 22.27 14.04 -3.95
N HIS A 44 22.50 14.90 -4.94
CA HIS A 44 22.00 16.28 -4.96
C HIS A 44 20.65 16.33 -5.68
N LEU A 45 19.58 16.71 -4.97
CA LEU A 45 18.24 16.82 -5.52
C LEU A 45 18.01 18.23 -6.05
N LYS A 46 17.79 18.35 -7.36
CA LYS A 46 17.33 19.62 -7.97
C LYS A 46 15.97 20.01 -7.40
N SER A 47 15.68 21.31 -7.38
CA SER A 47 14.37 21.82 -6.97
C SER A 47 13.24 21.13 -7.76
N GLY A 48 12.18 20.70 -7.06
CA GLY A 48 11.01 20.07 -7.66
C GLY A 48 11.11 18.56 -7.87
N VAL A 49 12.30 17.95 -7.82
CA VAL A 49 12.47 16.48 -7.93
C VAL A 49 11.71 15.74 -6.81
N ASP A 50 11.57 16.37 -5.64
CA ASP A 50 10.80 15.82 -4.53
C ASP A 50 9.31 15.60 -4.88
N LEU A 51 8.73 16.42 -5.76
CA LEU A 51 7.35 16.25 -6.24
C LEU A 51 7.23 15.08 -7.22
N TRP A 52 8.22 14.88 -8.09
CA TRP A 52 8.27 13.73 -8.99
C TRP A 52 8.40 12.41 -8.23
N VAL A 53 9.22 12.39 -7.17
CA VAL A 53 9.29 11.22 -6.28
C VAL A 53 7.96 10.98 -5.56
N HIS A 54 7.28 12.05 -5.13
CA HIS A 54 5.96 11.93 -4.53
C HIS A 54 4.93 11.34 -5.50
N LEU A 55 4.90 11.84 -6.74
CA LEU A 55 4.01 11.33 -7.79
C LEU A 55 4.26 9.84 -8.05
N ASN A 56 5.53 9.43 -8.19
CA ASN A 56 5.89 8.03 -8.35
C ASN A 56 5.42 7.17 -7.16
N CYS A 57 5.50 7.69 -5.93
CA CYS A 57 4.98 7.02 -4.75
C CYS A 57 3.45 6.85 -4.80
N LEU A 58 2.71 7.87 -5.24
CA LEU A 58 1.25 7.79 -5.40
C LEU A 58 0.87 6.76 -6.47
N LEU A 59 1.56 6.76 -7.62
CA LEU A 59 1.33 5.79 -8.69
C LEU A 59 1.67 4.36 -8.26
N PHE A 60 2.72 4.19 -7.45
CA PHE A 60 3.08 2.91 -6.85
C PHE A 60 1.97 2.40 -5.91
N LEU A 61 1.47 3.26 -5.02
CA LEU A 61 0.39 2.91 -4.09
C LEU A 61 -0.91 2.57 -4.81
N HIS A 62 -1.23 3.29 -5.90
CA HIS A 62 -2.39 2.97 -6.74
C HIS A 62 -2.30 1.56 -7.31
N ARG A 63 -1.18 1.24 -7.98
CA ARG A 63 -0.94 -0.10 -8.54
C ARG A 63 -0.94 -1.19 -7.47
N LEU A 64 -0.38 -0.89 -6.29
CA LEU A 64 -0.38 -1.81 -5.16
C LEU A 64 -1.80 -2.07 -4.64
N ALA A 65 -2.65 -1.04 -4.57
CA ALA A 65 -4.04 -1.19 -4.15
C ALA A 65 -4.86 -2.03 -5.14
N GLU A 66 -4.70 -1.78 -6.44
CA GLU A 66 -5.34 -2.59 -7.50
C GLU A 66 -4.91 -4.05 -7.44
N GLU A 67 -3.61 -4.31 -7.38
CA GLU A 67 -3.06 -5.67 -7.30
C GLU A 67 -3.49 -6.38 -6.00
N SER A 68 -3.50 -5.66 -4.86
CA SER A 68 -3.97 -6.22 -3.59
C SER A 68 -5.46 -6.57 -3.63
N ARG A 69 -6.28 -5.77 -4.31
CA ARG A 69 -7.71 -6.03 -4.52
C ARG A 69 -7.92 -7.27 -5.40
N MET A 70 -7.15 -7.41 -6.48
CA MET A 70 -7.19 -8.61 -7.34
C MET A 70 -6.80 -9.87 -6.56
N GLN A 71 -5.73 -9.80 -5.75
CA GLN A 71 -5.31 -10.93 -4.90
C GLN A 71 -6.37 -11.29 -3.86
N ALA A 72 -7.04 -10.32 -3.25
CA ALA A 72 -8.14 -10.59 -2.32
C ALA A 72 -9.32 -11.27 -3.03
N PHE A 73 -9.68 -10.79 -4.23
CA PHE A 73 -10.76 -11.36 -5.03
C PHE A 73 -10.49 -12.81 -5.44
N GLN A 74 -9.26 -13.10 -5.91
CA GLN A 74 -8.84 -14.47 -6.24
C GLN A 74 -8.92 -15.42 -5.05
N ASN A 75 -8.60 -14.93 -3.85
CA ASN A 75 -8.70 -15.68 -2.59
C ASN A 75 -10.10 -15.64 -1.95
N LYS A 76 -11.14 -15.22 -2.71
CA LYS A 76 -12.54 -15.11 -2.27
C LYS A 76 -12.72 -14.32 -0.96
N SER A 77 -11.82 -13.38 -0.70
CA SER A 77 -11.78 -12.60 0.52
C SER A 77 -12.45 -11.25 0.32
N ARG A 78 -13.40 -10.92 1.20
CA ARG A 78 -14.10 -9.61 1.18
C ARG A 78 -13.23 -8.45 1.68
N ILE A 79 -12.16 -8.74 2.43
CA ILE A 79 -11.26 -7.77 3.04
C ILE A 79 -9.83 -8.00 2.54
N ILE A 80 -9.09 -6.92 2.29
CA ILE A 80 -7.66 -6.98 1.98
C ILE A 80 -6.89 -7.31 3.27
N LYS A 81 -6.29 -8.50 3.33
CA LYS A 81 -5.45 -8.97 4.42
C LYS A 81 -3.97 -8.80 4.06
N ASP A 82 -3.10 -8.86 5.06
CA ASP A 82 -1.65 -8.72 4.92
C ASP A 82 -1.05 -9.67 3.88
N LYS A 83 -1.57 -10.90 3.79
CA LYS A 83 -1.14 -11.91 2.80
C LYS A 83 -1.33 -11.41 1.36
N HIS A 84 -2.44 -10.72 1.08
CA HIS A 84 -2.75 -10.19 -0.26
C HIS A 84 -1.83 -9.02 -0.59
N ILE A 85 -1.57 -8.14 0.39
CA ILE A 85 -0.64 -7.01 0.24
C ILE A 85 0.78 -7.52 -0.01
N LEU A 86 1.22 -8.54 0.72
CA LEU A 86 2.57 -9.09 0.58
C LEU A 86 2.79 -9.76 -0.78
N ALA A 87 1.79 -10.48 -1.29
CA ALA A 87 1.81 -11.04 -2.64
C ALA A 87 1.85 -9.93 -3.71
N ALA A 88 0.97 -8.93 -3.59
CA ALA A 88 0.91 -7.78 -4.49
C ALA A 88 2.21 -6.95 -4.46
N ALA A 89 2.77 -6.72 -3.27
CA ALA A 89 3.99 -5.95 -3.09
C ALA A 89 5.18 -6.56 -3.85
N LYS A 90 5.32 -7.89 -3.83
CA LYS A 90 6.38 -8.58 -4.60
C LYS A 90 6.28 -8.28 -6.10
N VAL A 91 5.07 -8.32 -6.65
CA VAL A 91 4.80 -8.06 -8.07
C VAL A 91 5.03 -6.58 -8.41
N VAL A 92 4.43 -5.67 -7.64
CA VAL A 92 4.49 -4.23 -7.93
C VAL A 92 5.89 -3.67 -7.71
N LEU A 93 6.63 -4.11 -6.67
CA LEU A 93 8.02 -3.72 -6.48
C LEU A 93 8.91 -4.20 -7.63
N LYS A 94 8.66 -5.39 -8.19
CA LYS A 94 9.40 -5.89 -9.35
C LYS A 94 9.12 -5.03 -10.60
N LYS A 95 7.87 -4.66 -10.82
CA LYS A 95 7.44 -3.78 -11.94
C LYS A 95 7.92 -2.33 -11.80
N SER A 96 8.22 -1.89 -10.58
CA SER A 96 8.63 -0.51 -10.28
C SER A 96 10.15 -0.31 -10.26
N ARG A 97 10.92 -1.35 -10.59
CA ARG A 97 12.35 -1.21 -10.82
C ARG A 97 12.54 -0.39 -12.10
N GLY A 98 13.37 0.65 -11.99
CA GLY A 98 13.81 1.47 -13.12
C GLY A 98 15.01 0.86 -13.83
#